data_AF-V2XSY3-F1
#
_entry.id   AF-V2XSY3-F1
#
_cell.length_a   1.000
_cell.length_b   1.000
_cell.length_c   1.000
_cell.angle_alpha   90.00
_cell.angle_beta   90.00
_cell.angle_gamma   90.00
#
_symmetry.space_group_name_H-M   'P 1'
#
loop_
_entity.id
_entity.type
_entity.pdbx_description
1 polymer ?
#
loop_
_entity_poly.entity_id
_entity_poly.type
_entity_poly.pdbx_seq_one_letter_code
_entity_poly.pdbx_strand_id
1 'polypeptide(L)'
;MQLKAALVVPFVLAGPVLSICPGFNYGIGNVRSLGGGVNRWDVYDANCDVVDGLTTNQNPCTQGIFGCTPAPITFNFYRNTFTGLQYACRPDSRAGSCGGTSISVCCRNDGN
;
A
#
# COMPACT_ATOMS: atom_id res chain seq x y z
N MET A 1 -10.47 -0.86 54.92
CA MET A 1 -10.81 -1.26 53.53
C MET A 1 -9.57 -1.10 52.68
N GLN A 2 -9.00 -2.20 52.16
CA GLN A 2 -7.83 -2.14 51.27
C GLN A 2 -8.31 -2.18 49.82
N LEU A 3 -8.17 -1.06 49.11
CA LEU A 3 -8.43 -1.01 47.67
C LEU A 3 -7.25 -1.68 46.96
N LYS A 4 -7.43 -2.92 46.50
CA LYS A 4 -6.48 -3.60 45.61
C LYS A 4 -6.71 -3.08 44.20
N ALA A 5 -5.91 -2.11 43.77
CA ALA A 5 -5.89 -1.65 42.39
C ALA A 5 -5.19 -2.71 41.53
N ALA A 6 -5.96 -3.46 40.73
CA ALA A 6 -5.41 -4.37 39.73
C ALA A 6 -4.96 -3.55 38.51
N LEU A 7 -3.65 -3.50 38.30
CA LEU A 7 -3.01 -2.80 37.19
C LEU A 7 -3.14 -3.69 35.94
N VAL A 8 -4.12 -3.40 35.09
CA VAL A 8 -4.26 -4.05 33.78
C VAL A 8 -3.30 -3.36 32.83
N VAL A 9 -2.16 -3.98 32.56
CA VAL A 9 -1.18 -3.49 31.57
C VAL A 9 -1.65 -3.96 30.18
N PRO A 10 -2.03 -3.06 29.26
CA PRO A 10 -2.32 -3.46 27.89
C PRO A 10 -1.01 -3.81 27.19
N PHE A 11 -0.82 -5.10 26.90
CA PHE A 11 0.29 -5.58 26.08
C PHE A 11 0.00 -5.20 24.62
N VAL A 12 0.46 -4.02 24.21
CA VAL A 12 0.42 -3.63 22.79
C VAL A 12 1.60 -4.34 22.11
N LEU A 13 1.30 -5.46 21.42
CA LEU A 13 2.26 -6.15 20.56
C LEU A 13 2.50 -5.31 19.31
N ALA A 14 3.38 -4.30 19.41
CA ALA A 14 3.97 -3.65 18.25
C ALA A 14 5.05 -4.59 17.68
N GLY A 15 4.68 -5.45 16.74
CA GLY A 15 5.64 -6.23 15.96
C GLY A 15 6.58 -5.30 15.18
N PRO A 16 7.81 -5.71 14.87
CA PRO A 16 8.71 -4.91 14.04
C PRO A 16 8.04 -4.67 12.69
N VAL A 17 7.73 -3.41 12.38
CA VAL A 17 7.24 -3.03 11.06
C VAL A 17 8.43 -3.12 10.13
N LEU A 18 8.63 -4.29 9.52
CA LEU A 18 9.50 -4.43 8.37
C LEU A 18 8.94 -3.47 7.32
N SER A 19 9.69 -2.41 7.01
CA SER A 19 9.31 -1.46 5.97
C SER A 19 8.93 -2.25 4.72
N ILE A 20 7.69 -2.13 4.28
CA ILE A 20 7.13 -2.99 3.25
C ILE A 20 7.89 -2.85 1.94
N CYS A 21 8.42 -1.65 1.70
CA CYS A 21 9.28 -1.36 0.59
C CYS A 21 10.52 -0.61 1.10
N PRO A 22 11.61 -1.32 1.45
CA PRO A 22 12.80 -0.69 2.01
C PRO A 22 13.39 0.34 1.04
N GLY A 23 13.40 1.62 1.43
CA GLY A 23 13.92 2.73 0.61
C GLY A 23 12.91 3.36 -0.35
N PHE A 24 11.62 3.03 -0.24
CA PHE A 24 10.52 3.64 -0.99
C PHE A 24 9.52 4.31 -0.05
N ASN A 25 8.63 5.13 -0.60
CA ASN A 25 7.63 5.86 0.17
C ASN A 25 6.33 5.06 0.33
N TYR A 26 5.93 4.36 -0.72
CA TYR A 26 4.65 3.65 -0.79
C TYR A 26 4.80 2.28 -1.45
N GLY A 27 3.81 1.42 -1.26
CA GLY A 27 3.66 0.15 -1.97
C GLY A 27 2.25 0.00 -2.53
N ILE A 28 2.11 -0.49 -3.76
CA ILE A 28 0.80 -0.82 -4.33
C ILE A 28 0.52 -2.29 -4.05
N GLY A 29 -0.58 -2.56 -3.35
CA GLY A 29 -1.04 -3.92 -3.08
C GLY A 29 -1.55 -4.64 -4.31
N ASN A 30 -1.55 -5.97 -4.26
CA ASN A 30 -2.22 -6.78 -5.27
C ASN A 30 -3.71 -6.48 -5.37
N VAL A 31 -4.29 -6.82 -6.52
CA VAL A 31 -5.71 -6.64 -6.79
C VAL A 31 -6.55 -7.42 -5.77
N ARG A 32 -7.55 -6.75 -5.21
CA ARG A 32 -8.59 -7.34 -4.38
C ARG A 32 -9.91 -7.28 -5.11
N SER A 33 -10.47 -8.44 -5.45
CA SER A 33 -11.81 -8.48 -6.05
C SER A 33 -12.86 -8.23 -4.98
N LEU A 34 -13.77 -7.30 -5.23
CA LEU A 34 -14.91 -7.00 -4.35
C LEU A 34 -16.21 -7.70 -4.80
N GLY A 35 -16.15 -8.49 -5.88
CA GLY A 35 -17.32 -9.06 -6.54
C GLY A 35 -17.96 -8.12 -7.56
N GLY A 36 -18.86 -8.64 -8.39
CA GLY A 36 -19.59 -7.85 -9.40
C GLY A 36 -18.70 -7.22 -10.48
N GLY A 37 -17.48 -7.74 -10.69
CA GLY A 37 -16.50 -7.17 -11.62
C GLY A 37 -15.76 -5.93 -11.11
N VAL A 38 -15.97 -5.56 -9.84
CA VAL A 38 -15.28 -4.42 -9.21
C VAL A 38 -14.02 -4.91 -8.51
N ASN A 39 -12.93 -4.19 -8.75
CA ASN A 39 -11.61 -4.47 -8.18
C ASN A 39 -11.11 -3.27 -7.37
N ARG A 40 -10.33 -3.56 -6.34
CA ARG A 40 -9.69 -2.60 -5.44
C ARG A 40 -8.18 -2.80 -5.47
N TRP A 41 -7.45 -1.70 -5.56
CA TRP A 41 -6.01 -1.66 -5.34
C TRP A 41 -5.74 -0.65 -4.23
N ASP A 42 -5.13 -1.13 -3.15
CA ASP A 42 -4.78 -0.30 -2.01
C ASP A 42 -3.33 0.17 -2.12
N VAL A 43 -3.07 1.41 -1.75
CA VAL A 43 -1.73 1.98 -1.63
C VAL A 43 -1.38 2.05 -0.15
N TYR A 44 -0.29 1.41 0.21
CA TYR A 44 0.20 1.31 1.57
C TYR A 44 1.39 2.25 1.77
N ASP A 45 1.49 2.87 2.94
CA ASP A 45 2.73 3.52 3.39
C ASP A 45 3.72 2.51 3.96
N ALA A 46 4.84 2.98 4.53
CA ALA A 46 5.83 2.12 5.16
C ALA A 46 5.34 1.43 6.45
N ASN A 47 4.23 1.89 7.04
CA ASN A 47 3.63 1.37 8.27
C ASN A 47 2.53 0.33 8.06
N CYS A 48 2.26 -0.03 6.80
CA CYS A 48 1.14 -0.87 6.38
C CYS A 48 -0.23 -0.19 6.50
N ASP A 49 -0.26 1.13 6.61
CA ASP A 49 -1.50 1.88 6.61
C ASP A 49 -1.94 2.16 5.17
N VAL A 50 -3.23 1.95 4.89
CA VAL A 50 -3.81 2.28 3.59
C VAL A 50 -3.97 3.80 3.51
N VAL A 51 -3.18 4.43 2.66
CA VAL A 51 -3.15 5.90 2.51
C VAL A 51 -3.88 6.39 1.27
N ASP A 52 -4.06 5.54 0.27
CA ASP A 52 -4.82 5.83 -0.96
C ASP A 52 -5.29 4.51 -1.58
N GLY A 53 -6.06 4.57 -2.66
CA GLY A 53 -6.35 3.40 -3.48
C GLY A 53 -7.46 3.63 -4.49
N LEU A 54 -7.51 2.74 -5.47
CA LEU A 54 -8.47 2.79 -6.57
C LEU A 54 -9.49 1.68 -6.44
N THR A 55 -10.77 2.04 -6.51
CA THR A 55 -11.86 1.08 -6.70
C THR A 55 -12.46 1.31 -8.07
N THR A 56 -12.39 0.33 -8.96
CA THR A 56 -12.93 0.46 -10.32
C THR A 56 -13.29 -0.90 -10.92
N ASN A 57 -14.22 -0.89 -11.88
CA ASN A 57 -14.48 -2.02 -12.78
C ASN A 57 -13.79 -1.85 -14.15
N GLN A 58 -12.99 -0.80 -14.32
CA GLN A 58 -12.24 -0.47 -15.52
C GLN A 58 -10.76 -0.82 -15.39
N ASN A 59 -9.98 -0.55 -16.45
CA ASN A 59 -8.53 -0.68 -16.40
C ASN A 59 -7.94 0.33 -15.39
N PRO A 60 -7.22 -0.11 -14.34
CA PRO A 60 -6.67 0.77 -13.32
C PRO A 60 -5.64 1.76 -13.88
N CYS A 61 -4.97 1.42 -14.97
CA CYS A 61 -3.93 2.21 -15.62
C CYS A 61 -4.45 3.46 -16.33
N THR A 62 -5.77 3.57 -16.57
CA THR A 62 -6.38 4.71 -17.27
C THR A 62 -7.16 5.63 -16.34
N GLN A 63 -7.21 5.31 -15.04
CA GLN A 63 -7.97 6.10 -14.05
C GLN A 63 -7.17 7.31 -13.52
N GLY A 64 -5.91 7.47 -13.91
CA GLY A 64 -5.08 8.64 -13.56
C GLY A 64 -4.42 8.60 -12.18
N ILE A 65 -4.66 7.54 -11.39
CA ILE A 65 -3.95 7.26 -10.12
C ILE A 65 -2.77 6.32 -10.33
N PHE A 66 -2.90 5.33 -11.21
CA PHE A 66 -1.82 4.40 -11.54
C PHE A 66 -1.45 4.51 -13.00
N GLY A 67 -0.15 4.45 -13.27
CA GLY A 67 0.39 4.20 -14.60
C GLY A 67 0.82 2.75 -14.74
N CYS A 68 0.81 2.25 -15.96
CA CYS A 68 1.31 0.91 -16.26
C CYS A 68 2.32 0.90 -17.41
N THR A 69 3.27 -0.03 -17.36
CA THR A 69 4.15 -0.36 -18.49
C THR A 69 3.38 -1.11 -19.59
N PRO A 70 3.90 -1.10 -20.83
CA PRO A 70 3.57 -2.12 -21.82
C PRO A 70 3.83 -3.53 -21.29
N ALA A 71 3.28 -4.55 -21.96
CA ALA A 71 3.43 -5.95 -21.54
C ALA A 71 4.92 -6.34 -21.33
N PRO A 72 5.29 -6.99 -20.20
CA PRO A 72 4.43 -7.41 -19.09
C PRO A 72 3.91 -6.21 -18.28
N ILE A 73 2.59 -6.18 -18.07
CA ILE A 73 1.90 -5.04 -17.44
C ILE A 73 2.31 -4.98 -15.97
N THR A 74 2.98 -3.91 -15.60
CA THR A 74 3.35 -3.59 -14.21
C THR A 74 3.05 -2.14 -13.92
N PHE A 75 2.75 -1.81 -12.68
CA PHE A 75 2.54 -0.41 -12.31
C PHE A 75 3.89 0.34 -12.31
N ASN A 76 4.00 1.38 -13.15
CA ASN A 76 5.23 2.17 -13.30
C ASN A 76 5.20 3.52 -12.58
N PHE A 77 4.02 4.02 -12.24
CA PHE A 77 3.89 5.17 -11.36
C PHE A 77 2.59 5.12 -10.55
N TYR A 78 2.60 5.86 -9.45
CA TYR A 78 1.44 6.16 -8.62
C TYR A 78 1.36 7.68 -8.45
N ARG A 79 0.19 8.26 -8.70
CA ARG A 79 -0.11 9.66 -8.42
C ARG A 79 -1.02 9.75 -7.22
N ASN A 80 -0.52 10.33 -6.14
CA ASN A 80 -1.29 10.52 -4.91
C ASN A 80 -2.49 11.43 -5.18
N THR A 81 -3.70 10.97 -4.87
CA THR A 81 -4.94 11.70 -5.19
C THR A 81 -5.19 12.90 -4.28
N PHE A 82 -4.55 12.95 -3.12
CA PHE A 82 -4.65 14.05 -2.15
C PHE A 82 -3.67 15.17 -2.43
N THR A 83 -2.42 14.83 -2.77
CA THR A 83 -1.34 15.83 -2.98
C THR A 83 -1.05 16.11 -4.45
N GLY A 84 -1.50 15.24 -5.36
CA GLY A 84 -1.18 15.31 -6.78
C GLY A 84 0.26 14.90 -7.13
N LEU A 85 1.09 14.54 -6.15
CA LEU A 85 2.48 14.14 -6.37
C LEU A 85 2.56 12.78 -7.05
N GLN A 86 3.51 12.64 -7.97
CA GLN A 86 3.77 11.39 -8.68
C GLN A 86 5.01 10.68 -8.13
N TYR A 87 4.89 9.37 -7.98
CA TYR A 87 5.91 8.47 -7.44
C TYR A 87 6.20 7.41 -8.50
N ALA A 88 7.48 7.21 -8.81
CA ALA A 88 7.91 6.16 -9.74
C ALA A 88 7.85 4.81 -9.04
N CYS A 89 7.22 3.82 -9.68
CA CYS A 89 7.02 2.49 -9.11
C CYS A 89 7.85 1.44 -9.85
N ARG A 90 8.45 0.51 -9.10
CA ARG A 90 9.20 -0.62 -9.65
C ARG A 90 8.93 -1.89 -8.81
N PRO A 91 8.99 -3.09 -9.41
CA PRO A 91 9.02 -4.32 -8.65
C PRO A 91 10.28 -4.34 -7.76
N ASP A 92 10.14 -4.72 -6.49
CA ASP A 92 11.26 -4.93 -5.56
C ASP A 92 11.12 -6.31 -4.92
N SER A 93 12.20 -7.10 -4.89
CA SER A 93 12.19 -8.46 -4.34
C SER A 93 12.11 -8.50 -2.81
N ARG A 94 12.30 -7.36 -2.15
CA ARG A 94 12.14 -7.16 -0.71
C ARG A 94 10.78 -6.56 -0.38
N ALA A 95 9.88 -6.47 -1.35
CA ALA A 95 8.50 -6.07 -1.13
C ALA A 95 7.83 -7.04 -0.13
N GLY A 96 7.30 -6.48 0.95
CA GLY A 96 6.59 -7.22 1.98
C GLY A 96 5.11 -7.41 1.68
N SER A 97 4.36 -7.69 2.73
CA SER A 97 2.90 -7.83 2.69
C SER A 97 2.26 -7.12 3.88
N CYS A 98 1.13 -6.47 3.65
CA CYS A 98 0.34 -5.80 4.67
C CYS A 98 -0.99 -6.49 4.89
N GLY A 99 -1.26 -6.92 6.12
CA GLY A 99 -2.55 -7.54 6.47
C GLY A 99 -2.95 -8.72 5.57
N GLY A 100 -1.96 -9.50 5.09
CA GLY A 100 -2.18 -10.61 4.15
C GLY A 100 -2.26 -10.21 2.67
N THR A 101 -2.14 -8.93 2.33
CA THR A 101 -2.03 -8.45 0.94
C THR A 101 -0.57 -8.25 0.56
N SER A 102 -0.07 -9.02 -0.39
CA SER A 102 1.28 -8.85 -0.93
C SER A 102 1.38 -7.57 -1.76
N ILE A 103 2.48 -6.83 -1.60
CA ILE A 103 2.77 -5.67 -2.43
C ILE A 103 3.28 -6.11 -3.80
N SER A 104 2.70 -5.54 -4.85
CA SER A 104 3.08 -5.80 -6.24
C SER A 104 4.29 -4.97 -6.68
N VAL A 105 4.30 -3.68 -6.32
CA VAL A 105 5.41 -2.75 -6.65
C VAL A 105 5.62 -1.74 -5.54
N CYS A 106 6.83 -1.20 -5.47
CA CYS A 106 7.24 -0.17 -4.53
C CYS A 106 7.44 1.16 -5.26
N CYS A 107 6.93 2.25 -4.68
CA CYS A 107 6.88 3.58 -5.29
C CYS A 107 7.64 4.61 -4.48
N ARG A 108 8.55 5.34 -5.14
CA ARG A 108 9.38 6.38 -4.52
C ARG A 108 9.24 7.69 -5.26
N ASN A 109 9.37 8.80 -4.52
CA ASN A 109 9.49 10.10 -5.14
C ASN A 109 10.92 10.22 -5.71
N ASP A 110 11.05 10.06 -7.03
CA ASP A 110 12.33 10.23 -7.73
C ASP A 110 12.62 11.71 -8.08
N GLY A 111 11.77 12.65 -7.63
CA GLY A 111 12.06 14.10 -7.70
C GLY A 111 11.86 14.76 -9.06
N ASN A 112 10.90 14.28 -9.86
CA ASN A 112 10.58 14.88 -11.16
C ASN A 112 9.61 16.06 -11.05
#